data_AF-A0A3N7H709-F1
#
_entry.id   AF-A0A3N7H709-F1
#
_cell.length_a   1.000
_cell.length_b   1.000
_cell.length_c   1.000
_cell.angle_alpha   90.00
_cell.angle_beta   90.00
_cell.angle_gamma   90.00
#
_symmetry.space_group_name_H-M   'P 1'
#
loop_
_entity.id
_entity.type
_entity.pdbx_description
1 polymer ?
#
loop_
_entity_poly.entity_id
_entity_poly.type
_entity_poly.pdbx_seq_one_letter_code
_entity_poly.pdbx_strand_id
1 'polypeptide(L)'
;YAPIKRNTEAIVEGLKKVGLKYAIVYEDQTLRDGFESDAQRISQAKTDMKYLESNLFSDEHYIQLDGSPVLLTFGPQVINSPANWSTVLGGMASKPAFFTLYNHSHLANNTTYHNASGEYIWVDATPMETKYARKADVDRLIGGAYPGFNDYYKEGGWGNPVLADIDHENGALLDRLLQLANEEGVPYLQLITWNDFGEGTMIEPTVEFQYTFLERIQGFTGVTYRKSALENIYTYYGLKKQFAKDPDKQKQLLQAFYYLISLQQDKAAALINELAN
;
A
#
# COMPACT_ATOMS: atom_id res chain seq x y z
N TYR A 1 -4.44 4.69 -18.50
CA TYR A 1 -4.79 4.54 -17.07
C TYR A 1 -6.12 3.85 -16.76
N ALA A 2 -7.06 3.65 -17.70
CA ALA A 2 -8.33 2.96 -17.40
C ALA A 2 -8.20 1.56 -16.76
N PRO A 3 -7.22 0.70 -17.15
CA PRO A 3 -7.01 -0.58 -16.47
C PRO A 3 -6.61 -0.44 -15.00
N ILE A 4 -5.78 0.56 -14.65
CA ILE A 4 -5.36 0.84 -13.27
C ILE A 4 -6.59 1.17 -12.43
N LYS A 5 -7.40 2.14 -12.87
CA LYS A 5 -8.66 2.50 -12.20
C LYS A 5 -9.54 1.28 -11.93
N ARG A 6 -9.80 0.46 -12.97
CA ARG A 6 -10.64 -0.75 -12.85
C ARG A 6 -10.07 -1.73 -11.83
N ASN A 7 -8.75 -1.94 -11.83
CA ASN A 7 -8.09 -2.86 -10.92
C ASN A 7 -8.09 -2.31 -9.48
N THR A 8 -7.91 -1.00 -9.28
CA THR A 8 -8.07 -0.33 -7.98
C THR A 8 -9.48 -0.54 -7.43
N GLU A 9 -10.52 -0.30 -8.24
CA GLU A 9 -11.92 -0.52 -7.85
C GLU A 9 -12.17 -1.99 -7.46
N ALA A 10 -11.59 -2.95 -8.19
CA ALA A 10 -11.70 -4.38 -7.87
C ALA A 10 -11.01 -4.75 -6.54
N ILE A 11 -9.85 -4.16 -6.24
CA ILE A 11 -9.15 -4.37 -4.96
C ILE A 11 -9.96 -3.77 -3.81
N VAL A 12 -10.49 -2.55 -3.96
CA VAL A 12 -11.35 -1.90 -2.96
C VAL A 12 -12.54 -2.80 -2.59
N GLU A 13 -13.24 -3.35 -3.58
CA GLU A 13 -14.35 -4.27 -3.35
C GLU A 13 -13.92 -5.60 -2.69
N GLY A 14 -12.68 -6.05 -2.94
CA GLY A 14 -12.09 -7.18 -2.24
C GLY A 14 -11.80 -6.89 -0.76
N LEU A 15 -11.18 -5.74 -0.46
CA LEU A 15 -10.81 -5.31 0.88
C LEU A 15 -12.05 -5.17 1.79
N LYS A 16 -13.13 -4.59 1.27
CA LYS A 16 -14.41 -4.44 1.99
C LYS A 16 -15.00 -5.78 2.41
N LYS A 17 -14.92 -6.80 1.54
CA LYS A 17 -15.44 -8.15 1.85
C LYS A 17 -14.70 -8.83 3.00
N VAL A 18 -13.47 -8.42 3.28
CA VAL A 18 -12.63 -8.97 4.34
C VAL A 18 -12.46 -8.00 5.53
N GLY A 19 -13.19 -6.88 5.53
CA GLY A 19 -13.17 -5.88 6.61
C GLY A 19 -11.88 -5.06 6.69
N LEU A 20 -11.08 -5.01 5.63
CA LEU A 20 -9.87 -4.19 5.58
C LEU A 20 -10.20 -2.76 5.16
N LYS A 21 -9.45 -1.81 5.74
CA LYS A 21 -9.49 -0.40 5.35
C LYS A 21 -8.49 -0.11 4.24
N TYR A 22 -8.72 0.98 3.51
CA TYR A 22 -7.85 1.40 2.40
C TYR A 22 -7.68 2.91 2.32
N ALA A 23 -6.59 3.33 1.68
CA ALA A 23 -6.33 4.70 1.24
C ALA A 23 -5.76 4.66 -0.18
N ILE A 24 -5.70 5.80 -0.85
CA ILE A 24 -5.17 5.90 -2.21
C ILE A 24 -3.79 6.55 -2.21
N VAL A 25 -2.85 5.90 -2.91
CA VAL A 25 -1.60 6.52 -3.35
C VAL A 25 -1.83 7.06 -4.77
N TYR A 26 -1.86 8.38 -4.91
CA TYR A 26 -2.05 9.06 -6.19
C TYR A 26 -0.71 9.30 -6.88
N GLU A 27 -0.54 8.73 -8.06
CA GLU A 27 0.64 8.93 -8.89
C GLU A 27 0.44 10.14 -9.82
N ASP A 28 0.97 11.31 -9.43
CA ASP A 28 0.88 12.51 -10.27
C ASP A 28 1.74 12.42 -11.53
N GLN A 29 2.68 11.46 -11.60
CA GLN A 29 3.40 11.11 -12.83
C GLN A 29 2.49 10.74 -14.00
N THR A 30 1.27 10.25 -13.71
CA THR A 30 0.30 9.92 -14.75
C THR A 30 -0.17 11.13 -15.56
N LEU A 31 0.11 12.35 -15.05
CA LEU A 31 -0.15 13.62 -15.72
C LEU A 31 0.97 14.05 -16.68
N ARG A 32 2.07 13.28 -16.80
CA ARG A 32 3.14 13.56 -17.77
C ARG A 32 2.63 13.40 -19.20
N ASP A 33 1.87 12.34 -19.44
CA ASP A 33 1.44 11.93 -20.77
C ASP A 33 0.04 12.46 -21.10
N GLY A 34 -0.14 12.91 -22.35
CA GLY A 34 -1.45 13.36 -22.84
C GLY A 34 -1.83 14.80 -22.46
N PHE A 35 -0.94 15.55 -21.79
CA PHE A 35 -1.16 16.96 -21.43
C PHE A 35 0.04 17.84 -21.81
N GLU A 36 -0.23 18.93 -22.53
CA GLU A 36 0.79 19.82 -23.10
C GLU A 36 1.11 21.03 -22.19
N SER A 37 0.26 21.30 -21.19
CA SER A 37 0.39 22.46 -20.31
C SER A 37 0.03 22.15 -18.86
N ASP A 38 0.58 22.93 -17.94
CA ASP A 38 0.25 22.80 -16.50
C ASP A 38 -1.23 23.06 -16.23
N ALA A 39 -1.88 23.94 -16.98
CA ALA A 39 -3.32 24.18 -16.86
C ALA A 39 -4.14 22.90 -17.15
N GLN A 40 -3.76 22.14 -18.18
CA GLN A 40 -4.41 20.87 -18.50
C GLN A 40 -4.13 19.82 -17.42
N ARG A 41 -2.89 19.71 -16.94
CA ARG A 41 -2.50 18.78 -15.86
C ARG A 41 -3.26 19.07 -14.57
N ILE A 42 -3.34 20.34 -14.17
CA ILE A 42 -4.10 20.77 -13.00
C ILE A 42 -5.59 20.49 -13.18
N SER A 43 -6.14 20.71 -14.38
CA SER A 43 -7.55 20.39 -14.68
C SER A 43 -7.83 18.88 -14.58
N GLN A 44 -6.91 18.04 -15.06
CA GLN A 44 -7.02 16.59 -14.92
C GLN A 44 -6.90 16.17 -13.45
N ALA A 45 -5.89 16.67 -12.73
CA ALA A 45 -5.73 16.35 -11.30
C ALA A 45 -6.97 16.74 -10.48
N LYS A 46 -7.62 17.88 -10.77
CA LYS A 46 -8.91 18.24 -10.17
C LYS A 46 -10.02 17.23 -10.48
N THR A 47 -10.03 16.69 -11.70
CA THR A 47 -10.98 15.65 -12.11
C THR A 47 -10.73 14.37 -11.32
N ASP A 48 -9.47 13.98 -11.15
CA ASP A 48 -9.07 12.82 -10.35
C ASP A 48 -9.48 13.01 -8.88
N MET A 49 -9.18 14.16 -8.28
CA MET A 49 -9.57 14.49 -6.90
C MET A 49 -11.09 14.43 -6.70
N LYS A 50 -11.86 14.98 -7.65
CA LYS A 50 -13.33 14.92 -7.60
C LYS A 50 -13.86 13.49 -7.67
N TYR A 51 -13.21 12.64 -8.49
CA TYR A 51 -13.56 11.22 -8.55
C TYR A 51 -13.28 10.55 -7.20
N LEU A 52 -12.11 10.76 -6.58
CA LEU A 52 -11.79 10.19 -5.26
C LEU A 52 -12.79 10.65 -4.20
N GLU A 53 -13.11 11.94 -4.16
CA GLU A 53 -14.08 12.51 -3.22
C GLU A 53 -15.47 11.88 -3.37
N SER A 54 -15.96 11.77 -4.62
CA SER A 54 -17.33 11.33 -4.89
C SER A 54 -17.53 9.82 -4.79
N ASN A 55 -16.46 9.02 -4.91
CA ASN A 55 -16.57 7.57 -5.01
C ASN A 55 -15.92 6.81 -3.85
N LEU A 56 -14.89 7.37 -3.21
CA LEU A 56 -14.06 6.63 -2.26
C LEU A 56 -14.01 7.28 -0.87
N PHE A 57 -13.87 8.61 -0.77
CA PHE A 57 -13.62 9.27 0.52
C PHE A 57 -14.75 9.11 1.55
N SER A 58 -15.99 8.92 1.08
CA SER A 58 -17.15 8.66 1.95
C SER A 58 -17.37 7.16 2.26
N ASP A 59 -16.53 6.26 1.76
CA ASP A 59 -16.60 4.83 2.10
C ASP A 59 -16.21 4.64 3.57
N GLU A 60 -17.00 3.86 4.32
CA GLU A 60 -16.73 3.56 5.73
C GLU A 60 -15.41 2.80 5.95
N HIS A 61 -14.91 2.12 4.90
CA HIS A 61 -13.63 1.43 4.90
C HIS A 61 -12.47 2.35 4.48
N TYR A 62 -12.73 3.60 4.10
CA TYR A 62 -11.66 4.54 3.76
C TYR A 62 -10.93 4.98 5.04
N ILE A 63 -9.59 4.98 5.01
CA ILE A 63 -8.78 5.41 6.16
C ILE A 63 -8.94 6.92 6.33
N GLN A 64 -9.30 7.31 7.54
CA GLN A 64 -9.35 8.70 7.95
C GLN A 64 -8.33 8.98 9.06
N LEU A 65 -7.78 10.19 9.03
CA LEU A 65 -6.91 10.74 10.06
C LEU A 65 -7.55 12.05 10.54
N ASP A 66 -7.88 12.12 11.83
CA ASP A 66 -8.57 13.26 12.45
C ASP A 66 -9.86 13.69 11.72
N GLY A 67 -10.59 12.73 11.14
CA GLY A 67 -11.81 12.96 10.37
C GLY A 67 -11.59 13.37 8.91
N SER A 68 -10.33 13.51 8.45
CA SER A 68 -9.98 13.75 7.06
C SER A 68 -9.60 12.46 6.33
N PRO A 69 -10.05 12.23 5.08
CA PRO A 69 -9.62 11.09 4.28
C PRO A 69 -8.13 11.16 4.00
N VAL A 70 -7.41 10.04 4.16
CA VAL A 70 -5.96 9.99 3.89
C VAL A 70 -5.70 9.87 2.38
N LEU A 71 -4.92 10.79 1.82
CA LEU A 71 -4.47 10.75 0.42
C LEU A 71 -2.96 10.84 0.38
N LEU A 72 -2.29 9.83 -0.17
CA LEU A 72 -0.85 9.87 -0.42
C LEU A 72 -0.63 10.30 -1.86
N THR A 73 0.51 10.92 -2.16
CA THR A 73 1.00 11.03 -3.54
C THR A 73 2.37 10.38 -3.68
N PHE A 74 2.56 9.59 -4.73
CA PHE A 74 3.89 9.08 -5.08
C PHE A 74 4.69 10.17 -5.78
N GLY A 75 5.17 11.12 -4.97
CA GLY A 75 5.79 12.36 -5.41
C GLY A 75 5.63 13.47 -4.36
N PRO A 76 5.42 14.74 -4.77
CA PRO A 76 5.03 15.14 -6.13
C PRO A 76 6.16 15.04 -7.17
N GLN A 77 5.83 14.69 -8.41
CA GLN A 77 6.78 14.55 -9.51
C GLN A 77 6.47 15.43 -10.73
N VAL A 78 5.21 15.82 -10.90
CA VAL A 78 4.72 16.62 -12.04
C VAL A 78 4.12 17.91 -11.55
N ILE A 79 3.24 17.86 -10.54
CA ILE A 79 2.72 19.05 -9.89
C ILE A 79 3.70 19.43 -8.79
N ASN A 80 4.61 20.34 -9.10
CA ASN A 80 5.80 20.63 -8.29
C ASN A 80 5.79 22.05 -7.70
N SER A 81 4.60 22.61 -7.46
CA SER A 81 4.47 23.89 -6.74
C SER A 81 3.35 23.86 -5.69
N PRO A 82 3.58 24.48 -4.51
CA PRO A 82 2.56 24.57 -3.46
C PRO A 82 1.27 25.28 -3.92
N ALA A 83 1.38 26.30 -4.78
CA ALA A 83 0.23 27.01 -5.31
C ALA A 83 -0.63 26.11 -6.23
N ASN A 84 0.00 25.26 -7.05
CA ASN A 84 -0.72 24.34 -7.91
C ASN A 84 -1.41 23.25 -7.08
N TRP A 85 -0.76 22.71 -6.05
CA TRP A 85 -1.41 21.77 -5.13
C TRP A 85 -2.60 22.39 -4.38
N SER A 86 -2.47 23.65 -3.95
CA SER A 86 -3.61 24.38 -3.35
C SER A 86 -4.74 24.55 -4.34
N THR A 87 -4.43 24.73 -5.63
CA THR A 87 -5.44 24.80 -6.70
C THR A 87 -6.11 23.46 -6.94
N VAL A 88 -5.35 22.36 -6.95
CA VAL A 88 -5.86 20.98 -7.15
C VAL A 88 -6.78 20.55 -6.00
N LEU A 89 -6.32 20.72 -4.75
CA LEU A 89 -7.05 20.27 -3.56
C LEU A 89 -8.14 21.26 -3.12
N GLY A 90 -8.05 22.53 -3.53
CA GLY A 90 -8.95 23.59 -3.05
C GLY A 90 -10.41 23.45 -3.47
N GLY A 91 -10.71 22.63 -4.48
CA GLY A 91 -12.09 22.39 -4.95
C GLY A 91 -12.85 21.30 -4.20
N MET A 92 -12.21 20.62 -3.25
CA MET A 92 -12.80 19.51 -2.50
C MET A 92 -13.60 20.04 -1.30
N ALA A 93 -14.78 19.49 -1.06
CA ALA A 93 -15.58 19.75 0.13
C ALA A 93 -14.90 19.16 1.38
N SER A 94 -14.33 17.95 1.25
CA SER A 94 -13.55 17.31 2.31
C SER A 94 -12.07 17.36 1.97
N LYS A 95 -11.32 18.22 2.66
CA LYS A 95 -9.86 18.30 2.47
C LYS A 95 -9.19 17.04 3.02
N PRO A 96 -8.40 16.32 2.21
CA PRO A 96 -7.71 15.13 2.68
C PRO A 96 -6.55 15.47 3.60
N ALA A 97 -6.18 14.53 4.46
CA ALA A 97 -4.86 14.49 5.07
C ALA A 97 -3.88 14.05 3.98
N PHE A 98 -3.23 15.02 3.34
CA PHE A 98 -2.41 14.81 2.14
C PHE A 98 -0.95 14.53 2.51
N PHE A 99 -0.36 13.43 2.04
CA PHE A 99 1.02 13.04 2.34
C PHE A 99 1.86 12.96 1.07
N THR A 100 3.03 13.57 1.10
CA THR A 100 4.03 13.46 0.02
C THR A 100 5.05 12.38 0.34
N LEU A 101 5.82 11.93 -0.65
CA LEU A 101 7.01 11.13 -0.38
C LEU A 101 7.97 11.87 0.58
N TYR A 102 8.77 11.08 1.28
CA TYR A 102 9.90 11.56 2.08
C TYR A 102 10.66 12.67 1.34
N ASN A 103 10.91 13.78 2.04
CA ASN A 103 11.61 14.97 1.55
C ASN A 103 10.94 15.71 0.37
N HIS A 104 9.68 15.43 0.03
CA HIS A 104 8.96 16.10 -1.06
C HIS A 104 7.93 17.14 -0.60
N SER A 105 7.73 17.33 0.71
CA SER A 105 6.69 18.27 1.21
C SER A 105 6.93 19.71 0.76
N HIS A 106 8.17 20.12 0.50
CA HIS A 106 8.52 21.45 -0.03
C HIS A 106 7.92 21.73 -1.43
N LEU A 107 7.51 20.71 -2.17
CA LEU A 107 6.82 20.84 -3.46
C LEU A 107 5.31 21.07 -3.29
N ALA A 108 4.77 20.81 -2.10
CA ALA A 108 3.37 21.00 -1.75
C ALA A 108 3.17 22.10 -0.69
N ASN A 109 4.21 22.46 0.06
CA ASN A 109 4.16 23.41 1.17
C ASN A 109 5.17 24.56 0.99
N ASN A 110 4.79 25.77 1.39
CA ASN A 110 5.68 26.92 1.61
C ASN A 110 5.03 27.87 2.65
N THR A 111 5.54 29.08 2.81
CA THR A 111 5.02 30.06 3.79
C THR A 111 3.58 30.53 3.53
N THR A 112 3.04 30.30 2.33
CA THR A 112 1.70 30.76 1.92
C THR A 112 0.72 29.61 1.79
N TYR A 113 1.17 28.46 1.28
CA TYR A 113 0.35 27.29 1.02
C TYR A 113 0.86 26.13 1.86
N HIS A 114 -0.02 25.53 2.67
CA HIS A 114 0.27 24.36 3.49
C HIS A 114 -0.72 23.26 3.13
N ASN A 115 -0.38 22.46 2.12
CA ASN A 115 -1.25 21.42 1.57
C ASN A 115 -0.97 20.04 2.18
N ALA A 116 0.31 19.66 2.32
CA ALA A 116 0.71 18.37 2.86
C ALA A 116 0.69 18.37 4.38
N SER A 117 0.04 17.36 4.96
CA SER A 117 -0.05 17.04 6.39
C SER A 117 1.15 16.26 6.93
N GLY A 118 2.09 15.89 6.06
CA GLY A 118 3.24 15.07 6.42
C GLY A 118 3.90 14.41 5.22
N GLU A 119 4.83 13.52 5.53
CA GLU A 119 5.58 12.72 4.56
C GLU A 119 5.43 11.22 4.86
N TYR A 120 5.70 10.36 3.87
CA TYR A 120 5.81 8.91 4.05
C TYR A 120 7.07 8.34 3.39
N ILE A 121 7.65 7.33 4.03
CA ILE A 121 8.90 6.71 3.58
C ILE A 121 8.65 5.77 2.40
N TRP A 122 9.55 5.80 1.41
CA TRP A 122 9.74 4.77 0.37
C TRP A 122 11.18 4.26 0.38
N VAL A 123 11.47 3.21 -0.40
CA VAL A 123 12.85 2.72 -0.60
C VAL A 123 13.64 3.68 -1.51
N ASP A 124 14.86 4.04 -1.13
CA ASP A 124 15.82 4.80 -1.94
C ASP A 124 17.23 4.67 -1.30
N ALA A 125 18.24 5.36 -1.84
CA ALA A 125 19.63 5.29 -1.37
C ALA A 125 19.90 5.96 -0.01
N THR A 126 18.94 6.68 0.57
CA THR A 126 19.07 7.37 1.83
C THR A 126 19.00 6.37 3.00
N PRO A 127 19.96 6.40 3.95
CA PRO A 127 19.90 5.57 5.15
C PRO A 127 18.58 5.73 5.90
N MET A 128 18.06 4.63 6.44
CA MET A 128 16.72 4.63 7.05
C MET A 128 16.66 5.52 8.31
N GLU A 129 17.73 5.58 9.09
CA GLU A 129 17.86 6.45 10.27
C GLU A 129 17.74 7.93 9.88
N THR A 130 18.33 8.31 8.73
CA THR A 130 18.17 9.67 8.18
C THR A 130 16.73 9.94 7.78
N LYS A 131 16.03 8.96 7.20
CA LYS A 131 14.61 9.10 6.86
C LYS A 131 13.73 9.26 8.11
N TYR A 132 13.99 8.50 9.17
CA TYR A 132 13.23 8.64 10.42
C TYR A 132 13.54 9.95 11.16
N ALA A 133 14.77 10.46 11.09
CA ALA A 133 15.13 11.76 11.68
C ALA A 133 14.24 12.92 11.16
N ARG A 134 13.69 12.78 9.94
CA ARG A 134 12.74 13.72 9.33
C ARG A 134 11.50 13.97 10.16
N LYS A 135 11.13 13.05 11.06
CA LYS A 135 10.02 13.19 12.01
C LYS A 135 10.11 14.50 12.82
N ALA A 136 11.30 15.05 13.03
CA ALA A 136 11.50 16.33 13.72
C ALA A 136 11.11 17.57 12.89
N ASP A 137 11.04 17.44 11.56
CA ASP A 137 10.85 18.56 10.63
C ASP A 137 9.46 18.62 10.00
N VAL A 138 8.67 17.55 10.13
CA VAL A 138 7.35 17.41 9.50
C VAL A 138 6.28 17.16 10.54
N ASP A 139 5.06 17.63 10.28
CA ASP A 139 3.94 17.45 11.20
C ASP A 139 3.67 15.97 11.50
N ARG A 140 3.82 15.12 10.47
CA ARG A 140 3.62 13.66 10.56
C ARG A 140 4.56 12.94 9.61
N LEU A 141 5.10 11.82 10.09
CA LEU A 141 5.86 10.88 9.28
C LEU A 141 5.20 9.51 9.34
N ILE A 142 4.83 8.96 8.18
CA ILE A 142 4.47 7.55 8.05
C ILE A 142 5.77 6.79 7.79
N GLY A 143 6.12 5.89 8.72
CA GLY A 143 7.34 5.07 8.62
C GLY A 143 7.30 4.10 7.46
N GLY A 144 8.43 3.46 7.19
CA GLY A 144 8.58 2.47 6.13
C GLY A 144 9.45 1.29 6.57
N ALA A 145 9.05 0.09 6.17
CA ALA A 145 9.85 -1.12 6.27
C ALA A 145 9.69 -1.95 4.99
N TYR A 146 10.79 -2.46 4.45
CA TYR A 146 10.83 -3.29 3.24
C TYR A 146 11.69 -4.53 3.45
N PRO A 147 11.45 -5.61 2.70
CA PRO A 147 12.22 -6.83 2.85
C PRO A 147 13.56 -6.79 2.13
N GLY A 148 13.71 -5.97 1.09
CA GLY A 148 14.89 -5.83 0.23
C GLY A 148 14.57 -4.96 -0.98
N PHE A 149 15.52 -4.83 -1.91
CA PHE A 149 15.35 -4.16 -3.21
C PHE A 149 16.21 -4.87 -4.24
N ASN A 150 15.61 -5.33 -5.33
CA ASN A 150 16.30 -5.95 -6.45
C ASN A 150 15.41 -5.74 -7.67
N ASP A 151 15.67 -4.66 -8.40
CA ASP A 151 14.77 -4.25 -9.47
C ASP A 151 14.85 -5.16 -10.68
N TYR A 152 13.72 -5.22 -11.40
CA TYR A 152 13.59 -5.83 -12.71
C TYR A 152 13.39 -4.74 -13.77
N TYR A 153 13.89 -3.52 -13.54
CA TYR A 153 13.58 -2.40 -14.44
C TYR A 153 14.19 -2.60 -15.81
N LYS A 154 15.44 -3.05 -15.88
CA LYS A 154 16.14 -3.22 -17.16
C LYS A 154 15.52 -4.35 -17.97
N GLU A 155 15.29 -5.48 -17.35
CA GLU A 155 14.71 -6.68 -17.94
C GLU A 155 13.21 -6.48 -18.26
N GLY A 156 12.52 -5.65 -17.48
CA GLY A 156 11.12 -5.27 -17.69
C GLY A 156 10.91 -4.13 -18.68
N GLY A 157 11.99 -3.51 -19.18
CA GLY A 157 11.91 -2.40 -20.15
C GLY A 157 11.60 -1.02 -19.55
N TRP A 158 11.77 -0.85 -18.23
CA TRP A 158 11.52 0.38 -17.48
C TRP A 158 12.75 1.28 -17.31
N GLY A 159 13.92 0.86 -17.79
CA GLY A 159 15.14 1.66 -17.78
C GLY A 159 16.27 1.00 -17.00
N ASN A 160 17.28 1.78 -16.60
CA ASN A 160 18.37 1.26 -15.79
C ASN A 160 17.99 1.25 -14.30
N PRO A 161 18.60 0.36 -13.50
CA PRO A 161 18.52 0.42 -12.04
C PRO A 161 18.77 1.84 -11.50
N VAL A 162 17.92 2.27 -10.58
CA VAL A 162 18.01 3.59 -9.93
C VAL A 162 18.66 3.51 -8.54
N LEU A 163 18.83 2.30 -8.04
CA LEU A 163 19.36 1.96 -6.73
C LEU A 163 20.19 0.68 -6.86
N ALA A 164 21.21 0.52 -6.01
CA ALA A 164 21.93 -0.74 -5.93
C ALA A 164 21.11 -1.78 -5.17
N ASP A 165 21.26 -3.05 -5.52
CA ASP A 165 20.57 -4.14 -4.84
C ASP A 165 20.76 -4.08 -3.33
N ILE A 166 19.65 -4.22 -2.61
CA ILE A 166 19.59 -4.38 -1.16
C ILE A 166 19.15 -5.83 -0.91
N ASP A 167 20.08 -6.64 -0.40
CA ASP A 167 19.83 -8.05 -0.08
C ASP A 167 18.65 -8.20 0.88
N HIS A 168 17.79 -9.18 0.61
CA HIS A 168 16.67 -9.52 1.48
C HIS A 168 17.10 -10.13 2.82
N GLU A 169 18.35 -10.62 2.90
CA GLU A 169 18.99 -11.19 4.08
C GLU A 169 18.13 -12.25 4.79
N ASN A 170 17.38 -13.06 4.04
CA ASN A 170 16.42 -14.03 4.57
C ASN A 170 15.43 -13.42 5.59
N GLY A 171 15.04 -12.16 5.36
CA GLY A 171 14.12 -11.37 6.19
C GLY A 171 14.78 -10.61 7.35
N ALA A 172 16.08 -10.75 7.58
CA ALA A 172 16.76 -10.05 8.68
C ALA A 172 16.77 -8.52 8.50
N LEU A 173 16.78 -8.04 7.25
CA LEU A 173 16.61 -6.62 6.96
C LEU A 173 15.24 -6.12 7.42
N LEU A 174 14.17 -6.85 7.07
CA LEU A 174 12.80 -6.50 7.47
C LEU A 174 12.69 -6.42 8.99
N ASP A 175 13.24 -7.39 9.73
CA ASP A 175 13.26 -7.40 11.19
C ASP A 175 13.89 -6.12 11.75
N ARG A 176 15.04 -5.69 11.21
CA ARG A 176 15.73 -4.46 11.65
C ARG A 176 14.91 -3.21 11.35
N LEU A 177 14.28 -3.11 10.17
CA LEU A 177 13.48 -1.94 9.80
C LEU A 177 12.17 -1.85 10.60
N LEU A 178 11.53 -2.99 10.90
CA LEU A 178 10.35 -3.05 11.78
C LEU A 178 10.73 -2.63 13.21
N GLN A 179 11.85 -3.11 13.73
CA GLN A 179 12.36 -2.72 15.04
C GLN A 179 12.67 -1.22 15.10
N LEU A 180 13.35 -0.69 14.08
CA LEU A 180 13.64 0.74 13.98
C LEU A 180 12.36 1.59 13.98
N ALA A 181 11.34 1.20 13.21
CA ALA A 181 10.05 1.89 13.20
C ALA A 181 9.40 1.94 14.60
N ASN A 182 9.51 0.85 15.37
CA ASN A 182 9.01 0.79 16.74
C ASN A 182 9.82 1.67 17.70
N GLU A 183 11.15 1.66 17.59
CA GLU A 183 12.06 2.51 18.40
C GLU A 183 11.83 4.01 18.13
N GLU A 184 11.62 4.36 16.87
CA GLU A 184 11.32 5.73 16.44
C GLU A 184 9.89 6.15 16.81
N GLY A 185 9.03 5.22 17.24
CA GLY A 185 7.68 5.49 17.73
C GLY A 185 6.84 6.27 16.71
N VAL A 186 6.88 5.87 15.44
CA VAL A 186 6.00 6.44 14.41
C VAL A 186 4.57 5.93 14.59
N PRO A 187 3.54 6.80 14.43
CA PRO A 187 2.15 6.40 14.64
C PRO A 187 1.59 5.51 13.52
N TYR A 188 2.22 5.53 12.35
CA TYR A 188 1.84 4.75 11.18
C TYR A 188 3.09 4.19 10.51
N LEU A 189 2.98 2.95 10.01
CA LEU A 189 4.06 2.24 9.33
C LEU A 189 3.53 1.65 8.02
N GLN A 190 4.21 1.94 6.92
CA GLN A 190 3.98 1.31 5.63
C GLN A 190 4.91 0.10 5.46
N LEU A 191 4.33 -1.02 5.00
CA LEU A 191 5.09 -2.16 4.50
C LEU A 191 5.27 -2.00 2.99
N ILE A 192 6.51 -1.81 2.57
CA ILE A 192 6.92 -1.53 1.20
C ILE A 192 7.48 -2.84 0.64
N THR A 193 6.74 -3.60 -0.17
CA THR A 193 5.37 -3.43 -0.63
C THR A 193 4.64 -4.76 -0.51
N TRP A 194 3.32 -4.80 -0.72
CA TRP A 194 2.65 -6.10 -0.88
C TRP A 194 3.24 -6.87 -2.07
N ASN A 195 3.24 -6.28 -3.27
CA ASN A 195 3.49 -7.02 -4.51
C ASN A 195 4.22 -6.23 -5.62
N ASP A 196 5.10 -5.30 -5.28
CA ASP A 196 5.95 -4.67 -6.28
C ASP A 196 7.11 -5.59 -6.66
N PHE A 197 6.79 -6.49 -7.59
CA PHE A 197 7.76 -7.37 -8.23
C PHE A 197 8.74 -6.64 -9.15
N GLY A 198 8.41 -5.41 -9.58
CA GLY A 198 9.29 -4.60 -10.41
C GLY A 198 10.48 -4.05 -9.62
N GLU A 199 10.31 -3.79 -8.33
CA GLU A 199 11.36 -3.29 -7.44
C GLU A 199 12.02 -4.35 -6.56
N GLY A 200 11.48 -5.58 -6.53
CA GLY A 200 11.98 -6.60 -5.62
C GLY A 200 11.58 -6.38 -4.15
N THR A 201 10.60 -5.51 -3.86
CA THR A 201 10.22 -5.13 -2.49
C THR A 201 9.03 -5.92 -1.95
N MET A 202 8.52 -6.91 -2.69
CA MET A 202 7.32 -7.67 -2.36
C MET A 202 7.42 -8.44 -1.02
N ILE A 203 6.37 -8.39 -0.21
CA ILE A 203 6.14 -9.30 0.93
C ILE A 203 5.14 -10.42 0.59
N GLU A 204 4.47 -10.34 -0.56
CA GLU A 204 3.62 -11.40 -1.09
C GLU A 204 4.43 -12.71 -1.23
N PRO A 205 3.91 -13.85 -0.75
CA PRO A 205 4.62 -15.12 -0.84
C PRO A 205 5.01 -15.51 -2.27
N THR A 206 6.28 -15.89 -2.46
CA THR A 206 6.82 -16.37 -3.74
C THR A 206 7.44 -17.77 -3.61
N VAL A 207 7.92 -18.34 -4.72
CA VAL A 207 8.65 -19.62 -4.67
C VAL A 207 9.97 -19.46 -3.91
N GLU A 208 10.61 -18.31 -4.04
CA GLU A 208 11.91 -17.97 -3.45
C GLU A 208 11.79 -17.70 -1.95
N PHE A 209 10.81 -16.88 -1.54
CA PHE A 209 10.70 -16.41 -0.16
C PHE A 209 9.66 -17.16 0.67
N GLN A 210 8.76 -17.91 0.02
CA GLN A 210 7.66 -18.61 0.69
C GLN A 210 6.93 -17.63 1.61
N TYR A 211 6.73 -17.97 2.88
CA TYR A 211 6.05 -17.11 3.86
C TYR A 211 7.01 -16.28 4.73
N THR A 212 8.30 -16.27 4.44
CA THR A 212 9.35 -15.71 5.31
C THR A 212 9.01 -14.31 5.81
N PHE A 213 8.65 -13.39 4.91
CA PHE A 213 8.35 -12.00 5.29
C PHE A 213 7.07 -11.86 6.10
N LEU A 214 6.03 -12.62 5.77
CA LEU A 214 4.79 -12.62 6.56
C LEU A 214 5.01 -13.23 7.96
N GLU A 215 5.86 -14.25 8.10
CA GLU A 215 6.24 -14.81 9.40
C GLU A 215 7.01 -13.79 10.26
N ARG A 216 7.90 -12.98 9.66
CA ARG A 216 8.57 -11.86 10.36
C ARG A 216 7.56 -10.83 10.86
N ILE A 217 6.63 -10.41 10.00
CA ILE A 217 5.57 -9.45 10.37
C ILE A 217 4.67 -10.03 11.46
N GLN A 218 4.31 -11.31 11.41
CA GLN A 218 3.56 -11.98 12.47
C GLN A 218 4.32 -11.94 13.81
N GLY A 219 5.63 -12.23 13.77
CA GLY A 219 6.50 -12.15 14.95
C GLY A 219 6.58 -10.75 15.54
N PHE A 220 6.77 -9.74 14.71
CA PHE A 220 6.84 -8.33 15.12
C PHE A 220 5.51 -7.82 15.70
N THR A 221 4.39 -8.12 15.04
CA THR A 221 3.06 -7.67 15.47
C THR A 221 2.51 -8.45 16.68
N GLY A 222 3.10 -9.59 17.00
CA GLY A 222 2.66 -10.45 18.12
C GLY A 222 1.31 -11.11 17.90
N VAL A 223 0.82 -11.20 16.66
CA VAL A 223 -0.42 -11.92 16.36
C VAL A 223 -0.28 -13.40 16.68
N THR A 224 -1.36 -14.04 17.09
CA THR A 224 -1.33 -15.46 17.46
C THR A 224 -1.28 -16.42 16.27
N TYR A 225 -1.43 -15.88 15.05
CA TYR A 225 -1.40 -16.66 13.81
C TYR A 225 0.03 -17.05 13.44
N ARG A 226 0.16 -18.20 12.80
CA ARG A 226 1.44 -18.77 12.36
C ARG A 226 1.40 -19.06 10.87
N LYS A 227 2.52 -19.51 10.32
CA LYS A 227 2.65 -20.01 8.94
C LYS A 227 1.50 -20.93 8.50
N SER A 228 1.04 -21.82 9.37
CA SER A 228 -0.07 -22.73 9.06
C SER A 228 -1.38 -22.03 8.69
N ALA A 229 -1.64 -20.83 9.24
CA ALA A 229 -2.80 -20.04 8.83
C ALA A 229 -2.65 -19.53 7.39
N LEU A 230 -1.43 -19.14 6.99
CA LEU A 230 -1.12 -18.70 5.63
C LEU A 230 -1.22 -19.86 4.63
N GLU A 231 -0.70 -21.04 5.01
CA GLU A 231 -0.81 -22.28 4.22
C GLU A 231 -2.28 -22.72 4.06
N ASN A 232 -3.10 -22.56 5.10
CA ASN A 232 -4.54 -22.84 5.03
C ASN A 232 -5.25 -21.90 4.05
N ILE A 233 -4.90 -20.61 4.01
CA ILE A 233 -5.46 -19.65 3.04
C ILE A 233 -5.08 -20.06 1.60
N TYR A 234 -3.83 -20.46 1.38
CA TYR A 234 -3.40 -20.94 0.06
C TYR A 234 -4.13 -22.23 -0.35
N THR A 235 -4.29 -23.17 0.58
CA THR A 235 -5.04 -24.42 0.35
C THR A 235 -6.50 -24.12 0.00
N TYR A 236 -7.15 -23.24 0.76
CA TYR A 236 -8.49 -22.74 0.46
C TYR A 236 -8.60 -22.20 -0.98
N TYR A 237 -7.65 -21.37 -1.39
CA TYR A 237 -7.62 -20.81 -2.74
C TYR A 237 -7.44 -21.89 -3.82
N GLY A 238 -6.59 -22.88 -3.58
CA GLY A 238 -6.42 -24.05 -4.45
C GLY A 238 -7.73 -24.81 -4.64
N LEU A 239 -8.42 -25.13 -3.54
CA LEU A 239 -9.71 -25.83 -3.56
C LEU A 239 -10.80 -25.01 -4.27
N LYS A 240 -10.81 -23.68 -4.10
CA LYS A 240 -11.72 -22.78 -4.83
C LYS A 240 -11.57 -22.90 -6.33
N LYS A 241 -10.34 -23.05 -6.83
CA LYS A 241 -10.07 -23.29 -8.26
C LYS A 241 -10.47 -24.70 -8.69
N GLN A 242 -10.04 -25.71 -7.93
CA GLN A 242 -10.32 -27.11 -8.24
C GLN A 242 -11.82 -27.39 -8.35
N PHE A 243 -12.60 -26.90 -7.40
CA PHE A 243 -14.04 -27.11 -7.33
C PHE A 243 -14.85 -25.98 -7.99
N ALA A 244 -14.27 -25.20 -8.92
CA ALA A 244 -14.95 -24.02 -9.48
C ALA A 244 -16.31 -24.32 -10.14
N LYS A 245 -16.54 -25.56 -10.58
CA LYS A 245 -17.78 -26.02 -11.22
C LYS A 245 -18.69 -26.86 -10.32
N ASP A 246 -18.31 -27.07 -9.06
CA ASP A 246 -19.09 -27.86 -8.10
C ASP A 246 -19.80 -26.91 -7.11
N PRO A 247 -21.11 -26.68 -7.25
CA PRO A 247 -21.82 -25.70 -6.44
C PRO A 247 -21.87 -26.06 -4.94
N ASP A 248 -21.90 -27.35 -4.60
CA ASP A 248 -21.97 -27.81 -3.21
C ASP A 248 -20.64 -27.59 -2.51
N LYS A 249 -19.53 -27.93 -3.17
CA LYS A 249 -18.17 -27.66 -2.67
C LYS A 249 -17.90 -26.16 -2.59
N GLN A 250 -18.39 -25.36 -3.55
CA GLN A 250 -18.27 -23.90 -3.48
C GLN A 250 -19.03 -23.29 -2.29
N LYS A 251 -20.20 -23.84 -1.93
CA LYS A 251 -20.94 -23.40 -0.74
C LYS A 251 -20.17 -23.70 0.56
N GLN A 252 -19.53 -24.87 0.65
CA GLN A 252 -18.68 -25.22 1.80
C GLN A 252 -17.44 -24.31 1.87
N LEU A 253 -16.79 -24.04 0.73
CA LEU A 253 -15.67 -23.10 0.68
C LEU A 253 -16.11 -21.67 1.03
N LEU A 254 -17.32 -21.25 0.66
CA LEU A 254 -17.84 -19.95 1.11
C LEU A 254 -17.97 -19.90 2.65
N GLN A 255 -18.38 -21.00 3.28
CA GLN A 255 -18.40 -21.09 4.75
C GLN A 255 -16.98 -21.05 5.35
N ALA A 256 -16.01 -21.72 4.72
CA ALA A 256 -14.61 -21.64 5.13
C ALA A 256 -14.06 -20.21 5.03
N PHE A 257 -14.41 -19.48 3.97
CA PHE A 257 -14.09 -18.06 3.82
C PHE A 257 -14.66 -17.22 4.97
N TYR A 258 -15.93 -17.43 5.34
CA TYR A 258 -16.52 -16.72 6.48
C TYR A 258 -15.80 -17.03 7.79
N TYR A 259 -15.33 -18.26 7.99
CA TYR A 259 -14.49 -18.58 9.15
C TYR A 259 -13.13 -17.87 9.08
N LEU A 260 -12.47 -17.80 7.92
CA LEU A 260 -11.20 -17.09 7.76
C LEU A 260 -11.34 -15.60 8.09
N ILE A 261 -12.32 -14.90 7.51
CA ILE A 261 -12.49 -13.45 7.72
C ILE A 261 -13.02 -13.11 9.12
N SER A 262 -13.66 -14.05 9.81
CA SER A 262 -14.05 -13.92 11.22
C SER A 262 -12.98 -14.46 12.19
N LEU A 263 -11.78 -14.73 11.67
CA LEU A 263 -10.61 -15.16 12.43
C LEU A 263 -10.77 -16.49 13.18
N GLN A 264 -11.73 -17.33 12.77
CA GLN A 264 -12.00 -18.66 13.31
C GLN A 264 -11.14 -19.72 12.60
N GLN A 265 -9.81 -19.63 12.77
CA GLN A 265 -8.83 -20.42 12.02
C GLN A 265 -9.05 -21.94 12.14
N ASP A 266 -9.35 -22.45 13.33
CA ASP A 266 -9.55 -23.89 13.55
C ASP A 266 -10.76 -24.43 12.77
N LYS A 267 -11.86 -23.65 12.73
CA LYS A 267 -13.06 -24.03 11.97
C LYS A 267 -12.82 -23.95 10.47
N ALA A 268 -12.09 -22.93 10.02
CA ALA A 268 -11.69 -22.84 8.62
C ALA A 268 -10.83 -24.05 8.23
N ALA A 269 -9.79 -24.35 9.02
CA ALA A 269 -8.87 -25.45 8.79
C ALA A 269 -9.58 -26.81 8.75
N ALA A 270 -10.50 -27.08 9.69
CA ALA A 270 -11.26 -28.33 9.71
C ALA A 270 -12.03 -28.53 8.40
N LEU A 271 -12.74 -27.50 7.93
CA LEU A 271 -13.53 -27.59 6.70
C LEU A 271 -12.66 -27.64 5.44
N ILE A 272 -11.55 -26.88 5.40
CA ILE A 272 -10.60 -26.92 4.29
C ILE A 272 -9.96 -28.31 4.17
N ASN A 273 -9.55 -28.91 5.30
CA ASN A 273 -8.92 -30.22 5.32
C ASN A 273 -9.90 -31.34 4.95
N GLU A 274 -11.16 -31.26 5.38
CA GLU A 274 -12.21 -32.19 4.95
C GLU A 274 -12.39 -32.17 3.42
N LEU A 275 -12.30 -30.99 2.81
CA LEU A 275 -12.45 -30.81 1.37
C LEU A 275 -11.21 -31.17 0.54
N ALA A 276 -10.03 -31.18 1.16
CA ALA A 276 -8.77 -31.51 0.51
C ALA A 276 -8.51 -33.03 0.42
N ASN A 277 -9.19 -33.81 1.28
CA ASN A 277 -9.15 -35.28 1.28
C ASN A 277 -10.18 -35.87 0.32
#